data_AF-A0A383B5E8-F1
#
_entry.id   AF-A0A383B5E8-F1
#
_cell.length_a   1.000
_cell.length_b   1.000
_cell.length_c   1.000
_cell.angle_alpha   90.00
_cell.angle_beta   90.00
_cell.angle_gamma   90.00
#
_symmetry.space_group_name_H-M   'P 1'
#
loop_
_entity.id
_entity.type
_entity.pdbx_description
1 polymer ?
#
loop_
_entity_poly.entity_id
_entity_poly.type
_entity_poly.pdbx_seq_one_letter_code
_entity_poly.pdbx_strand_id
1 'polypeptide(L)'
;HKNYSLISRWEIEEPASLNHLKTARAIEDSLTAGYTCIRDAGGLDAGFKFAVDQGVIKGPRLLTSVAIVSPNGGIGDRVAPSGHRNAFNDDPMHPNGVANGPAEIRALVRELVRVGADVIKFATTGGASSRAGHGPKDIAFGPDEVKALVEEAKSQEKYTMCHAVGGPGLRMCIEAGVGSVGHACYLAEDPDLAKIMADKNVFFTPTFEVYEFHSTISAPHIIERTKQLMQIHQESLHMAVTAGVKVS
;
A
#
# COMPACT_ATOMS: atom_id res chain seq x y z
N HIS A 1 18.72 8.85 7.02
CA HIS A 1 17.47 9.62 7.02
C HIS A 1 16.75 9.39 5.70
N LYS A 2 15.61 8.67 5.68
CA LYS A 2 14.75 8.64 4.48
C LYS A 2 14.03 9.99 4.42
N ASN A 3 14.54 10.92 3.63
CA ASN A 3 13.82 12.15 3.34
C ASN A 3 12.87 11.85 2.17
N TYR A 4 11.62 12.33 2.21
CA TYR A 4 10.68 12.17 1.09
C TYR A 4 11.02 13.10 -0.09
N SER A 5 12.31 13.36 -0.31
CA SER A 5 12.80 14.20 -1.41
C SER A 5 12.48 13.57 -2.75
N LEU A 6 12.53 14.38 -3.81
CA LEU A 6 12.33 13.87 -5.16
C LEU A 6 13.40 12.84 -5.55
N ILE A 7 14.65 13.03 -5.10
CA ILE A 7 15.76 12.10 -5.37
C ILE A 7 15.48 10.73 -4.75
N SER A 8 15.07 10.70 -3.48
CA SER A 8 14.71 9.46 -2.79
C SER A 8 13.46 8.80 -3.40
N ARG A 9 12.44 9.60 -3.76
CA ARG A 9 11.25 9.09 -4.47
C ARG A 9 11.56 8.54 -5.86
N TRP A 10 12.60 9.03 -6.53
CA TRP A 10 13.03 8.53 -7.82
C TRP A 10 14.04 7.38 -7.71
N GLU A 11 14.46 7.01 -6.49
CA GLU A 11 15.36 5.87 -6.26
C GLU A 11 16.70 6.00 -6.99
N ILE A 12 17.17 7.24 -7.19
CA ILE A 12 18.45 7.54 -7.87
C ILE A 12 19.58 7.95 -6.90
N GLU A 13 19.34 7.89 -5.59
CA GLU A 13 20.33 8.24 -4.57
C GLU A 13 21.30 7.08 -4.23
N GLU A 14 20.89 5.83 -4.49
CA GLU A 14 21.64 4.64 -4.12
C GLU A 14 21.75 3.67 -5.31
N PRO A 15 22.93 3.05 -5.56
CA PRO A 15 23.04 2.01 -6.59
C PRO A 15 22.08 0.85 -6.33
N ALA A 16 21.37 0.40 -7.37
CA ALA A 16 20.35 -0.66 -7.28
C ALA A 16 20.87 -1.94 -6.61
N SER A 17 22.11 -2.35 -6.91
CA SER A 17 22.73 -3.54 -6.30
C SER A 17 22.84 -3.44 -4.77
N LEU A 18 23.18 -2.27 -4.24
CA LEU A 18 23.24 -2.04 -2.79
C LEU A 18 21.83 -2.08 -2.18
N ASN A 19 20.84 -1.47 -2.85
CA ASN A 19 19.45 -1.50 -2.43
C ASN A 19 18.92 -2.94 -2.34
N HIS A 20 19.17 -3.77 -3.36
CA HIS A 20 18.76 -5.18 -3.37
C HIS A 20 19.42 -5.98 -2.25
N LEU A 21 20.71 -5.78 -1.99
CA LEU A 21 21.41 -6.50 -0.90
C LEU A 21 20.92 -6.08 0.49
N LYS A 22 20.61 -4.79 0.69
CA LYS A 22 19.96 -4.31 1.93
C LYS A 22 18.56 -4.90 2.10
N THR A 23 17.81 -5.03 1.01
CA THR A 23 16.48 -5.64 1.01
C THR A 23 16.55 -7.14 1.34
N ALA A 24 17.48 -7.87 0.73
CA ALA A 24 17.75 -9.28 1.07
C ALA A 24 18.10 -9.43 2.55
N ARG A 25 18.92 -8.53 3.10
CA ARG A 25 19.25 -8.52 4.52
C ARG A 25 18.02 -8.27 5.41
N ALA A 26 17.16 -7.33 5.05
CA ALA A 26 15.92 -7.07 5.79
C ALA A 26 14.95 -8.27 5.77
N ILE A 27 14.90 -9.02 4.66
CA ILE A 27 14.14 -10.27 4.54
C ILE A 27 14.69 -11.33 5.51
N GLU A 28 16.01 -11.50 5.58
CA GLU A 28 16.68 -12.41 6.54
C GLU A 28 16.42 -12.00 8.00
N ASP A 29 16.57 -10.70 8.31
CA ASP A 29 16.35 -10.17 9.65
C ASP A 29 14.89 -10.36 10.07
N SER A 30 13.93 -10.27 9.13
CA SER A 30 12.52 -10.55 9.41
C SER A 30 12.27 -12.01 9.79
N LEU A 31 12.92 -12.96 9.11
CA LEU A 31 12.87 -14.37 9.50
C LEU A 31 13.48 -14.58 10.90
N THR A 32 14.61 -13.92 11.16
CA THR A 32 15.30 -13.97 12.45
C THR A 32 14.42 -13.43 13.59
N ALA A 33 13.60 -12.42 13.31
CA ALA A 33 12.60 -11.88 14.24
C ALA A 33 11.37 -12.80 14.45
N GLY A 34 11.28 -13.92 13.72
CA GLY A 34 10.22 -14.92 13.87
C GLY A 34 9.07 -14.79 12.87
N TYR A 35 9.10 -13.83 11.95
CA TYR A 35 8.12 -13.75 10.87
C TYR A 35 8.41 -14.85 9.84
N THR A 36 7.42 -15.70 9.57
CA THR A 36 7.55 -16.81 8.59
C THR A 36 6.79 -16.56 7.29
N CYS A 37 5.99 -15.50 7.24
CA CYS A 37 5.31 -15.02 6.04
C CYS A 37 5.27 -13.49 6.04
N ILE A 38 5.56 -12.87 4.91
CA ILE A 38 5.41 -11.42 4.69
C ILE A 38 4.55 -11.19 3.46
N ARG A 39 3.65 -10.21 3.56
CA ARG A 39 2.91 -9.67 2.42
C ARG A 39 3.43 -8.27 2.12
N ASP A 40 4.19 -8.16 1.04
CA ASP A 40 4.70 -6.89 0.54
C ASP A 40 3.55 -5.96 0.14
N ALA A 41 3.76 -4.66 0.37
CA ALA A 41 2.77 -3.61 0.13
C ALA A 41 3.20 -2.65 -0.99
N GLY A 42 4.16 -3.06 -1.83
CA GLY A 42 4.61 -2.35 -3.01
C GLY A 42 6.12 -2.14 -2.97
N GLY A 43 6.85 -2.92 -3.77
CA GLY A 43 8.27 -2.72 -4.03
C GLY A 43 9.04 -4.00 -4.32
N LEU A 44 8.65 -5.15 -3.76
CA LEU A 44 9.34 -6.40 -4.05
C LEU A 44 8.87 -6.97 -5.39
N ASP A 45 9.81 -7.20 -6.32
CA ASP A 45 9.57 -8.03 -7.49
C ASP A 45 9.52 -9.52 -7.14
N ALA A 46 9.17 -10.34 -8.13
CA ALA A 46 9.15 -11.80 -7.99
C ALA A 46 10.53 -12.42 -7.74
N GLY A 47 11.62 -11.74 -8.09
CA GLY A 47 13.00 -12.21 -7.90
C GLY A 47 13.35 -12.42 -6.43
N PHE A 48 12.91 -11.53 -5.53
CA PHE A 48 13.10 -11.73 -4.08
C PHE A 48 12.39 -12.99 -3.58
N LYS A 49 11.17 -13.25 -4.06
CA LYS A 49 10.43 -14.47 -3.76
C LYS A 49 11.16 -15.71 -4.30
N PHE A 50 11.61 -15.67 -5.55
CA PHE A 50 12.39 -16.76 -6.14
C PHE A 50 13.68 -17.03 -5.38
N ALA A 51 14.37 -15.98 -4.91
CA ALA A 51 15.59 -16.13 -4.13
C ALA A 51 15.33 -16.85 -2.79
N VAL A 52 14.19 -16.58 -2.12
CA VAL A 52 13.78 -17.34 -0.93
C VAL A 52 13.40 -18.77 -1.29
N ASP A 53 12.54 -18.96 -2.30
CA ASP A 53 12.03 -20.28 -2.70
C ASP A 53 13.16 -21.23 -3.16
N GLN A 54 14.22 -20.68 -3.79
CA GLN A 54 15.40 -21.42 -4.23
C GLN A 54 16.50 -21.54 -3.16
N GLY A 55 16.32 -20.91 -1.99
CA GLY A 55 17.31 -20.92 -0.90
C GLY A 55 18.57 -20.08 -1.16
N VAL A 56 18.53 -19.14 -2.12
CA VAL A 56 19.61 -18.16 -2.38
C VAL A 56 19.77 -17.21 -1.20
N ILE A 57 18.65 -16.78 -0.62
CA ILE A 57 18.61 -16.02 0.64
C ILE A 57 17.70 -16.74 1.64
N LYS A 58 18.00 -16.62 2.94
CA LYS A 58 17.08 -17.10 3.97
C LYS A 58 15.97 -16.07 4.17
N GLY A 59 14.72 -16.49 4.25
CA GLY A 59 13.62 -15.54 4.44
C GLY A 59 12.29 -16.20 4.75
N PRO A 60 11.30 -15.42 5.21
CA PRO A 60 9.92 -15.86 5.25
C PRO A 60 9.38 -16.12 3.84
N ARG A 61 8.28 -16.86 3.75
CA ARG A 61 7.47 -16.91 2.52
C ARG A 61 7.03 -15.49 2.15
N LEU A 62 7.28 -15.08 0.92
CA LEU A 62 6.92 -13.76 0.43
C LEU A 62 5.65 -13.84 -0.44
N LEU A 63 4.74 -12.89 -0.21
CA LEU A 63 3.63 -12.58 -1.11
C LEU A 63 3.88 -11.17 -1.66
N THR A 64 4.12 -11.05 -2.96
CA THR A 64 4.52 -9.76 -3.57
C THR A 64 3.33 -9.00 -4.12
N SER A 65 3.40 -7.66 -4.11
CA SER A 65 2.47 -6.83 -4.87
C SER A 65 3.11 -6.13 -6.06
N VAL A 66 4.45 -6.13 -6.14
CA VAL A 66 5.30 -5.50 -7.15
C VAL A 66 5.18 -3.98 -7.15
N ALA A 67 4.00 -3.44 -7.45
CA ALA A 67 3.72 -2.01 -7.44
C ALA A 67 2.42 -1.69 -6.68
N ILE A 68 2.23 -0.41 -6.40
CA ILE A 68 0.96 0.13 -5.89
C ILE A 68 0.17 0.73 -7.04
N VAL A 69 -1.04 0.22 -7.28
CA VAL A 69 -1.96 0.81 -8.27
C VAL A 69 -2.49 2.14 -7.73
N SER A 70 -2.28 3.21 -8.49
CA SER A 70 -2.58 4.59 -8.11
C SER A 70 -3.03 5.39 -9.33
N PRO A 71 -3.90 6.40 -9.17
CA PRO A 71 -4.21 7.35 -10.25
C PRO A 71 -3.05 8.34 -10.44
N ASN A 72 -3.12 9.14 -11.51
CA ASN A 72 -2.34 10.36 -11.62
C ASN A 72 -2.57 11.25 -10.39
N GLY A 73 -1.48 11.78 -9.82
CA GLY A 73 -1.50 12.61 -8.61
C GLY A 73 -1.75 11.84 -7.30
N GLY A 74 -1.96 10.52 -7.35
CA GLY A 74 -2.12 9.65 -6.20
C GLY A 74 -0.80 9.32 -5.49
N ILE A 75 -0.85 8.46 -4.46
CA ILE A 75 0.33 8.15 -3.63
C ILE A 75 1.42 7.36 -4.37
N GLY A 76 1.05 6.61 -5.41
CA GLY A 76 1.98 5.88 -6.27
C GLY A 76 2.56 6.71 -7.41
N ASP A 77 2.03 7.92 -7.65
CA ASP A 77 2.46 8.75 -8.78
C ASP A 77 3.69 9.60 -8.43
N ARG A 78 4.86 9.15 -8.85
CA ARG A 78 6.16 9.77 -8.51
C ARG A 78 6.59 10.85 -9.51
N VAL A 79 5.68 11.76 -9.86
CA VAL A 79 5.91 12.88 -10.78
C VAL A 79 6.45 14.10 -10.04
N ALA A 80 7.46 14.77 -10.61
CA ALA A 80 7.98 16.03 -10.10
C ALA A 80 6.95 17.18 -10.27
N PRO A 81 7.03 18.26 -9.48
CA PRO A 81 6.17 19.43 -9.67
C PRO A 81 6.26 20.06 -11.08
N SER A 82 7.36 19.84 -11.81
CA SER A 82 7.53 20.26 -13.20
C SER A 82 6.86 19.34 -14.23
N GLY A 83 6.16 18.29 -13.81
CA GLY A 83 5.51 17.30 -14.68
C GLY A 83 6.43 16.18 -15.17
N HIS A 84 7.72 16.20 -14.83
CA HIS A 84 8.66 15.17 -15.27
C HIS A 84 8.57 13.91 -14.41
N ARG A 85 8.74 12.75 -15.05
CA ARG A 85 8.93 11.45 -14.39
C ARG A 85 10.42 11.12 -14.32
N ASN A 86 10.79 10.14 -13.49
CA ASN A 86 12.12 9.55 -13.58
C ASN A 86 12.27 8.85 -14.94
N ALA A 87 13.21 9.30 -15.76
CA ALA A 87 13.49 8.73 -17.09
C ALA A 87 14.21 7.37 -17.02
N PHE A 88 14.72 6.98 -15.86
CA PHE A 88 15.45 5.73 -15.63
C PHE A 88 14.61 4.62 -14.99
N ASN A 89 13.29 4.80 -14.92
CA ASN A 89 12.38 3.85 -14.27
C ASN A 89 11.50 3.12 -15.30
N ASP A 90 12.15 2.33 -16.17
CA ASP A 90 11.52 1.50 -17.21
C ASP A 90 11.73 -0.01 -16.98
N ASP A 91 11.98 -0.41 -15.72
CA ASP A 91 12.21 -1.81 -15.37
C ASP A 91 10.96 -2.67 -15.64
N PRO A 92 11.02 -3.65 -16.56
CA PRO A 92 9.89 -4.54 -16.82
C PRO A 92 9.50 -5.43 -15.63
N MET A 93 10.36 -5.57 -14.63
CA MET A 93 10.08 -6.29 -13.38
C MET A 93 9.27 -5.44 -12.39
N HIS A 94 9.29 -4.11 -12.54
CA HIS A 94 8.53 -3.15 -11.74
C HIS A 94 7.71 -2.22 -12.64
N PRO A 95 6.61 -2.71 -13.23
CA PRO A 95 5.71 -1.90 -14.03
C PRO A 95 5.26 -0.63 -13.29
N ASN A 96 5.11 0.47 -14.01
CA ASN A 96 4.58 1.70 -13.44
C ASN A 96 3.16 1.46 -12.91
N GLY A 97 2.97 1.65 -11.60
CA GLY A 97 1.69 1.44 -10.93
C GLY A 97 0.61 2.50 -11.22
N VAL A 98 0.86 3.44 -12.12
CA VAL A 98 -0.09 4.52 -12.42
C VAL A 98 -1.04 4.14 -13.56
N ALA A 99 -2.34 4.14 -13.29
CA ALA A 99 -3.40 3.86 -14.27
C ALA A 99 -4.64 4.73 -13.99
N ASN A 100 -5.32 5.17 -15.05
CA ASN A 100 -6.49 6.05 -14.97
C ASN A 100 -7.67 5.47 -15.75
N GLY A 101 -8.81 5.36 -15.09
CA GLY A 101 -10.02 4.79 -15.63
C GLY A 101 -10.04 3.25 -15.60
N PRO A 102 -11.25 2.66 -15.71
CA PRO A 102 -11.45 1.22 -15.58
C PRO A 102 -10.61 0.35 -16.52
N ALA A 103 -10.43 0.78 -17.78
CA ALA A 103 -9.73 -0.02 -18.79
C ALA A 103 -8.22 -0.12 -18.51
N GLU A 104 -7.57 0.99 -18.18
CA GLU A 104 -6.15 1.01 -17.84
C GLU A 104 -5.88 0.24 -16.55
N ILE A 105 -6.76 0.36 -15.55
CA ILE A 105 -6.66 -0.38 -14.29
C ILE A 105 -6.71 -1.88 -14.54
N ARG A 106 -7.63 -2.37 -15.39
CA ARG A 106 -7.70 -3.80 -15.72
C ARG A 106 -6.43 -4.27 -16.43
N ALA A 107 -5.91 -3.48 -17.36
CA ALA A 107 -4.67 -3.79 -18.06
C ALA A 107 -3.48 -3.86 -17.08
N LEU A 108 -3.35 -2.89 -16.18
CA LEU A 108 -2.30 -2.85 -15.18
C LEU A 108 -2.39 -4.01 -14.19
N VAL A 109 -3.59 -4.38 -13.72
CA VAL A 109 -3.75 -5.56 -12.86
C VAL A 109 -3.24 -6.83 -13.55
N ARG A 110 -3.58 -7.04 -14.83
CA ARG A 110 -3.08 -8.18 -15.62
C ARG A 110 -1.57 -8.15 -15.77
N GLU A 111 -1.01 -6.96 -15.97
CA GLU A 111 0.44 -6.78 -16.05
C GLU A 111 1.13 -7.12 -14.73
N LEU A 112 0.62 -6.65 -13.59
CA LEU A 112 1.17 -6.97 -12.27
C LEU A 112 1.10 -8.48 -11.99
N VAL A 113 0.00 -9.13 -12.34
CA VAL A 113 -0.12 -10.59 -12.24
C VAL A 113 0.90 -11.30 -13.14
N ARG A 114 1.08 -10.83 -14.38
CA ARG A 114 2.06 -11.38 -15.34
C ARG A 114 3.49 -11.33 -14.79
N VAL A 115 3.87 -10.26 -14.08
CA VAL A 115 5.21 -10.11 -13.49
C VAL A 115 5.33 -10.71 -12.09
N GLY A 116 4.29 -11.38 -11.60
CA GLY A 116 4.35 -12.25 -10.42
C GLY A 116 3.76 -11.67 -9.14
N ALA A 117 2.84 -10.70 -9.21
CA ALA A 117 2.11 -10.25 -8.03
C ALA A 117 1.19 -11.36 -7.47
N ASP A 118 1.30 -11.60 -6.17
CA ASP A 118 0.44 -12.50 -5.39
C ASP A 118 -0.79 -11.75 -4.82
N VAL A 119 -0.67 -10.44 -4.61
CA VAL A 119 -1.74 -9.56 -4.11
C VAL A 119 -1.74 -8.25 -4.90
N ILE A 120 -2.93 -7.72 -5.19
CA ILE A 120 -3.04 -6.41 -5.86
C ILE A 120 -3.12 -5.31 -4.80
N LYS A 121 -2.06 -4.52 -4.68
CA LYS A 121 -2.01 -3.32 -3.83
C LYS A 121 -2.54 -2.12 -4.60
N PHE A 122 -3.38 -1.32 -3.95
CA PHE A 122 -3.83 -0.04 -4.50
C PHE A 122 -4.11 1.00 -3.40
N ALA A 123 -4.36 2.25 -3.77
CA ALA A 123 -4.71 3.33 -2.84
C ALA A 123 -5.97 4.09 -3.26
N THR A 124 -6.94 4.22 -2.36
CA THR A 124 -8.15 5.04 -2.58
C THR A 124 -8.10 6.39 -1.89
N THR A 125 -7.07 6.64 -1.08
CA THR A 125 -6.85 7.92 -0.40
C THR A 125 -5.39 8.36 -0.46
N GLY A 126 -5.13 9.61 -0.06
CA GLY A 126 -3.81 10.02 0.40
C GLY A 126 -3.46 9.39 1.76
N GLY A 127 -2.22 9.59 2.20
CA GLY A 127 -1.67 9.11 3.46
C GLY A 127 -1.13 10.22 4.37
N ALA A 128 -0.65 9.84 5.55
CA ALA A 128 -0.04 10.78 6.50
C ALA A 128 1.14 11.55 5.90
N SER A 129 1.94 10.88 5.05
CA SER A 129 3.10 11.43 4.35
C SER A 129 2.82 11.95 2.93
N SER A 130 1.55 12.03 2.52
CA SER A 130 1.20 12.57 1.20
C SER A 130 1.57 14.04 1.04
N ARG A 131 1.76 14.44 -0.22
CA ARG A 131 2.01 15.83 -0.63
C ARG A 131 0.90 16.79 -0.16
N ALA A 132 1.23 18.08 -0.07
CA ALA A 132 0.22 19.11 0.16
C ALA A 132 -0.90 19.04 -0.89
N GLY A 133 -2.16 19.15 -0.46
CA GLY A 133 -3.34 19.06 -1.32
C GLY A 133 -3.82 17.63 -1.65
N HIS A 134 -3.22 16.59 -1.08
CA HIS A 134 -3.74 15.22 -1.14
C HIS A 134 -3.65 14.56 0.25
N GLY A 135 -4.54 14.95 1.14
CA GLY A 135 -4.57 14.53 2.54
C GLY A 135 -5.17 13.13 2.78
N PRO A 136 -5.16 12.67 4.04
CA PRO A 136 -5.62 11.34 4.44
C PRO A 136 -7.09 11.00 4.11
N LYS A 137 -7.95 12.01 3.95
CA LYS A 137 -9.38 11.83 3.63
C LYS A 137 -9.71 12.16 2.18
N ASP A 138 -8.72 12.65 1.42
CA ASP A 138 -8.91 13.02 0.03
C ASP A 138 -8.95 11.76 -0.82
N ILE A 139 -9.95 11.68 -1.69
CA ILE A 139 -10.20 10.56 -2.58
C ILE A 139 -9.18 10.50 -3.72
N ALA A 140 -8.70 9.30 -4.04
CA ALA A 140 -7.77 9.08 -5.15
C ALA A 140 -8.47 8.45 -6.38
N PHE A 141 -9.39 7.49 -6.20
CA PHE A 141 -10.07 6.81 -7.30
C PHE A 141 -11.59 7.01 -7.27
N GLY A 142 -12.21 6.94 -8.44
CA GLY A 142 -13.66 6.85 -8.59
C GLY A 142 -14.23 5.45 -8.29
N PRO A 143 -15.56 5.33 -8.07
CA PRO A 143 -16.20 4.05 -7.78
C PRO A 143 -16.08 3.00 -8.91
N ASP A 144 -16.13 3.44 -10.17
CA ASP A 144 -15.99 2.59 -11.34
C ASP A 144 -14.57 2.02 -11.49
N GLU A 145 -13.57 2.83 -11.16
CA GLU A 145 -12.16 2.45 -11.11
C GLU A 145 -11.90 1.41 -10.02
N VAL A 146 -12.36 1.64 -8.79
CA VAL A 146 -12.21 0.68 -7.68
C VAL A 146 -12.95 -0.62 -7.98
N LYS A 147 -14.15 -0.55 -8.55
CA LYS A 147 -14.90 -1.73 -9.00
C LYS A 147 -14.11 -2.53 -10.03
N ALA A 148 -13.57 -1.86 -11.05
CA ALA A 148 -12.78 -2.52 -12.08
C ALA A 148 -11.53 -3.21 -11.52
N LEU A 149 -10.86 -2.56 -10.57
CA LEU A 149 -9.69 -3.10 -9.87
C LEU A 149 -10.03 -4.39 -9.11
N VAL A 150 -11.07 -4.34 -8.27
CA VAL A 150 -11.46 -5.48 -7.42
C VAL A 150 -11.99 -6.64 -8.27
N GLU A 151 -12.79 -6.36 -9.29
CA GLU A 151 -13.30 -7.40 -10.21
C GLU A 151 -12.17 -8.07 -11.00
N GLU A 152 -11.22 -7.31 -11.54
CA GLU A 152 -10.11 -7.88 -12.28
C GLU A 152 -9.19 -8.70 -11.39
N ALA A 153 -8.83 -8.19 -10.21
CA ALA A 153 -8.04 -8.94 -9.24
C ALA A 153 -8.72 -10.28 -8.90
N LYS A 154 -10.04 -10.26 -8.64
CA LYS A 154 -10.81 -11.47 -8.37
C LYS A 154 -10.84 -12.43 -9.57
N SER A 155 -10.95 -11.93 -10.80
CA SER A 155 -10.93 -12.76 -12.01
C SER A 155 -9.59 -13.45 -12.25
N GLN A 156 -8.50 -12.88 -11.71
CA GLN A 156 -7.15 -13.45 -11.70
C GLN A 156 -6.86 -14.27 -10.44
N GLU A 157 -7.88 -14.57 -9.63
CA GLU A 157 -7.80 -15.28 -8.35
C GLU A 157 -6.85 -14.61 -7.33
N LYS A 158 -6.74 -13.28 -7.39
CA LYS A 158 -5.91 -12.48 -6.48
C LYS A 158 -6.76 -11.76 -5.45
N TYR A 159 -6.20 -11.65 -4.24
CA TYR A 159 -6.73 -10.76 -3.20
C TYR A 159 -6.27 -9.33 -3.44
N THR A 160 -6.94 -8.38 -2.79
CA THR A 160 -6.58 -6.96 -2.83
C THR A 160 -6.16 -6.44 -1.46
N MET A 161 -5.25 -5.46 -1.46
CA MET A 161 -4.84 -4.69 -0.29
C MET A 161 -5.01 -3.21 -0.62
N CYS A 162 -5.92 -2.53 0.07
CA CYS A 162 -6.19 -1.11 -0.16
C CYS A 162 -5.45 -0.26 0.88
N HIS A 163 -4.70 0.74 0.46
CA HIS A 163 -4.35 1.88 1.30
C HIS A 163 -5.56 2.82 1.35
N ALA A 164 -6.16 2.99 2.53
CA ALA A 164 -7.20 3.97 2.75
C ALA A 164 -7.14 4.46 4.19
N VAL A 165 -7.03 5.77 4.41
CA VAL A 165 -6.94 6.32 5.76
C VAL A 165 -8.30 6.80 6.27
N GLY A 166 -9.09 7.50 5.45
CA GLY A 166 -10.42 7.97 5.82
C GLY A 166 -11.27 8.49 4.67
N GLY A 167 -12.41 9.09 5.01
CA GLY A 167 -13.28 9.78 4.05
C GLY A 167 -13.93 8.86 3.01
N PRO A 168 -14.40 9.42 1.87
CA PRO A 168 -15.13 8.67 0.85
C PRO A 168 -14.33 7.50 0.25
N GLY A 169 -13.00 7.62 0.15
CA GLY A 169 -12.14 6.55 -0.37
C GLY A 169 -12.07 5.32 0.54
N LEU A 170 -12.18 5.50 1.86
CA LEU A 170 -12.26 4.39 2.83
C LEU A 170 -13.57 3.62 2.69
N ARG A 171 -14.71 4.33 2.65
CA ARG A 171 -16.01 3.71 2.45
C ARG A 171 -16.06 2.95 1.12
N MET A 172 -15.62 3.58 0.04
CA MET A 172 -15.65 3.01 -1.30
C MET A 172 -14.92 1.66 -1.39
N CYS A 173 -13.72 1.55 -0.81
CA CYS A 173 -12.97 0.29 -0.89
C CYS A 173 -13.59 -0.82 -0.02
N ILE A 174 -14.14 -0.47 1.15
CA ILE A 174 -14.85 -1.42 2.02
C ILE A 174 -16.13 -1.94 1.34
N GLU A 175 -16.93 -1.05 0.76
CA GLU A 175 -18.15 -1.42 0.04
C GLU A 175 -17.86 -2.28 -1.19
N ALA A 176 -16.77 -2.00 -1.90
CA ALA A 176 -16.29 -2.81 -3.02
C ALA A 176 -15.86 -4.24 -2.59
N GLY A 177 -15.65 -4.49 -1.29
CA GLY A 177 -15.31 -5.81 -0.76
C GLY A 177 -13.84 -6.18 -0.99
N VAL A 178 -12.93 -5.23 -0.76
CA VAL A 178 -11.48 -5.51 -0.82
C VAL A 178 -11.05 -6.60 0.16
N GLY A 179 -9.95 -7.29 -0.12
CA GLY A 179 -9.45 -8.35 0.78
C GLY A 179 -8.98 -7.79 2.12
N SER A 180 -8.31 -6.64 2.11
CA SER A 180 -7.86 -5.95 3.33
C SER A 180 -7.74 -4.45 3.12
N VAL A 181 -7.99 -3.68 4.17
CA VAL A 181 -7.72 -2.24 4.24
C VAL A 181 -6.57 -2.00 5.21
N GLY A 182 -5.53 -1.33 4.71
CA GLY A 182 -4.43 -0.82 5.50
C GLY A 182 -4.74 0.56 6.06
N HIS A 183 -4.23 0.84 7.26
CA HIS A 183 -4.39 2.09 8.00
C HIS A 183 -5.79 2.32 8.58
N ALA A 184 -6.80 2.61 7.74
CA ALA A 184 -8.18 2.93 8.13
C ALA A 184 -8.31 3.77 9.42
N CYS A 185 -7.44 4.77 9.61
CA CYS A 185 -7.35 5.52 10.86
C CYS A 185 -8.66 6.18 11.27
N TYR A 186 -9.48 6.59 10.28
CA TYR A 186 -10.76 7.24 10.49
C TYR A 186 -11.96 6.30 10.35
N LEU A 187 -11.78 4.98 10.48
CA LEU A 187 -12.90 4.04 10.46
C LEU A 187 -13.97 4.41 11.50
N ALA A 188 -13.55 4.90 12.67
CA ALA A 188 -14.46 5.32 13.74
C ALA A 188 -15.38 6.50 13.40
N GLU A 189 -15.06 7.30 12.38
CA GLU A 189 -15.93 8.40 11.93
C GLU A 189 -17.15 7.90 11.13
N ASP A 190 -17.13 6.63 10.70
CA ASP A 190 -18.19 6.03 9.92
C ASP A 190 -18.51 4.61 10.43
N PRO A 191 -19.30 4.51 11.53
CA PRO A 191 -19.49 3.26 12.27
C PRO A 191 -20.09 2.11 11.47
N ASP A 192 -20.85 2.39 10.42
CA ASP A 192 -21.44 1.38 9.54
C ASP A 192 -20.36 0.55 8.83
N LEU A 193 -19.19 1.15 8.57
CA LEU A 193 -18.10 0.49 7.84
C LEU A 193 -17.56 -0.73 8.59
N ALA A 194 -17.47 -0.69 9.92
CA ALA A 194 -16.99 -1.83 10.70
C ALA A 194 -17.91 -3.05 10.54
N LYS A 195 -19.23 -2.82 10.51
CA LYS A 195 -20.21 -3.87 10.23
C LYS A 195 -20.07 -4.41 8.80
N ILE A 196 -19.94 -3.52 7.81
CA ILE A 196 -19.76 -3.93 6.40
C ILE A 196 -18.48 -4.76 6.24
N MET A 197 -17.39 -4.36 6.89
CA MET A 197 -16.14 -5.11 6.89
C MET A 197 -16.32 -6.52 7.45
N ALA A 198 -16.99 -6.67 8.60
CA ALA A 198 -17.27 -7.96 9.20
C ALA A 198 -18.15 -8.84 8.29
N ASP A 199 -19.25 -8.28 7.78
CA ASP A 199 -20.20 -8.99 6.91
C ASP A 199 -19.55 -9.45 5.59
N LYS A 200 -18.62 -8.65 5.04
CA LYS A 200 -17.90 -8.94 3.78
C LYS A 200 -16.56 -9.66 3.97
N ASN A 201 -16.13 -9.96 5.19
CA ASN A 201 -14.79 -10.50 5.50
C ASN A 201 -13.62 -9.62 4.98
N VAL A 202 -13.78 -8.30 5.03
CA VAL A 202 -12.70 -7.34 4.76
C VAL A 202 -11.79 -7.29 5.99
N PHE A 203 -10.50 -7.55 5.82
CA PHE A 203 -9.54 -7.51 6.93
C PHE A 203 -9.10 -6.08 7.23
N PHE A 204 -8.80 -5.81 8.50
CA PHE A 204 -8.20 -4.56 8.94
C PHE A 204 -6.72 -4.75 9.30
N THR A 205 -5.82 -4.05 8.60
CA THR A 205 -4.38 -3.99 8.91
C THR A 205 -4.01 -2.59 9.41
N PRO A 206 -3.97 -2.33 10.74
CA PRO A 206 -3.84 -0.97 11.26
C PRO A 206 -2.49 -0.33 10.96
N THR A 207 -1.37 -1.06 11.03
CA THR A 207 -0.01 -0.54 10.79
C THR A 207 0.45 0.56 11.77
N PHE A 208 0.15 0.44 13.07
CA PHE A 208 0.52 1.45 14.09
C PHE A 208 1.99 1.88 14.08
N GLU A 209 2.92 0.96 13.79
CA GLU A 209 4.37 1.23 13.75
C GLU A 209 4.75 2.36 12.77
N VAL A 210 4.07 2.47 11.63
CA VAL A 210 4.35 3.54 10.64
C VAL A 210 4.05 4.93 11.21
N TYR A 211 3.05 5.03 12.10
CA TYR A 211 2.67 6.27 12.75
C TYR A 211 3.66 6.60 13.89
N GLU A 212 4.11 5.61 14.65
CA GLU A 212 5.17 5.82 15.64
C GLU A 212 6.46 6.31 14.97
N PHE A 213 6.88 5.66 13.90
CA PHE A 213 8.06 6.05 13.12
C PHE A 213 7.95 7.48 12.57
N HIS A 214 6.83 7.83 11.93
CA HIS A 214 6.66 9.17 11.36
C HIS A 214 6.52 10.27 12.41
N SER A 215 6.09 9.94 13.63
CA SER A 215 5.99 10.90 14.74
C SER A 215 7.34 11.37 15.29
N THR A 216 8.45 10.69 14.94
CA THR A 216 9.79 10.98 15.49
C THR A 216 10.79 11.51 14.45
N ILE A 217 10.73 11.07 13.20
CA ILE A 217 11.80 11.33 12.22
C ILE A 217 11.41 12.16 10.98
N SER A 218 10.14 12.55 10.85
CA SER A 218 9.61 13.16 9.62
C SER A 218 9.59 14.69 9.65
N ALA A 219 9.17 15.32 8.55
CA ALA A 219 8.97 16.77 8.51
C ALA A 219 7.93 17.21 9.57
N PRO A 220 8.02 18.42 10.14
CA PRO A 220 7.16 18.85 11.24
C PRO A 220 5.65 18.70 10.98
N HIS A 221 5.19 19.02 9.78
CA HIS A 221 3.78 18.87 9.40
C HIS A 221 3.31 17.40 9.33
N ILE A 222 4.22 16.47 9.02
CA ILE A 222 3.94 15.03 9.04
C ILE A 222 3.90 14.54 10.49
N ILE A 223 4.85 14.96 11.33
CA ILE A 223 4.87 14.61 12.76
C ILE A 223 3.55 15.01 13.43
N GLU A 224 3.12 16.26 13.24
CA GLU A 224 1.90 16.79 13.83
C GLU A 224 0.66 16.00 13.38
N ARG A 225 0.52 15.79 12.06
CA ARG A 225 -0.57 15.00 11.50
C ARG A 225 -0.58 13.56 12.03
N THR A 226 0.59 12.96 12.17
CA THR A 226 0.73 11.56 12.59
C THR A 226 0.35 11.37 14.06
N LYS A 227 0.69 12.32 14.93
CA LYS A 227 0.27 12.34 16.34
C LYS A 227 -1.26 12.42 16.46
N GLN A 228 -1.89 13.29 15.67
CA GLN A 228 -3.36 13.41 15.63
C GLN A 228 -4.02 12.12 15.14
N LEU A 229 -3.44 11.47 14.12
CA LEU A 229 -3.96 10.21 13.58
C LEU A 229 -3.86 9.06 14.59
N MET A 230 -2.83 9.01 15.43
CA MET A 230 -2.62 7.91 16.37
C MET A 230 -3.82 7.67 17.30
N GLN A 231 -4.38 8.73 17.88
CA GLN A 231 -5.52 8.62 18.79
C GLN A 231 -6.77 8.08 18.07
N ILE A 232 -7.12 8.69 16.93
CA ILE A 232 -8.32 8.30 16.16
C ILE A 232 -8.18 6.86 15.62
N HIS A 233 -6.95 6.47 15.30
CA HIS A 233 -6.65 5.14 14.82
C HIS A 233 -6.81 4.06 15.90
N GLN A 234 -6.50 4.37 17.17
CA GLN A 234 -6.80 3.49 18.31
C GLN A 234 -8.32 3.30 18.48
N GLU A 235 -9.09 4.38 18.40
CA GLU A 235 -10.56 4.33 18.44
C GLU A 235 -11.13 3.44 17.30
N SER A 236 -10.58 3.59 16.10
CA SER A 236 -10.91 2.76 14.93
C SER A 236 -10.60 1.28 15.15
N LEU A 237 -9.46 0.94 15.76
CA LEU A 237 -9.14 -0.44 16.13
C LEU A 237 -10.15 -1.00 17.14
N HIS A 238 -10.45 -0.26 18.20
CA HIS A 238 -11.42 -0.71 19.20
C HIS A 238 -12.80 -0.96 18.59
N MET A 239 -13.27 -0.06 17.72
CA MET A 239 -14.53 -0.22 17.01
C MET A 239 -14.52 -1.46 16.10
N ALA A 240 -13.46 -1.63 15.29
CA ALA A 240 -13.33 -2.77 14.38
C ALA A 240 -13.37 -4.11 15.13
N VAL A 241 -12.60 -4.24 16.21
CA VAL A 241 -12.56 -5.45 17.04
C VAL A 241 -13.94 -5.72 17.67
N THR A 242 -14.60 -4.68 18.20
CA THR A 242 -15.93 -4.80 18.81
C THR A 242 -16.98 -5.26 17.81
N ALA A 243 -16.88 -4.81 16.55
CA ALA A 243 -17.78 -5.21 15.46
C ALA A 243 -17.47 -6.59 14.87
N GLY A 244 -16.41 -7.28 15.33
CA GLY A 244 -16.02 -8.60 14.83
C GLY A 244 -15.20 -8.56 13.52
N VAL A 245 -14.61 -7.41 13.17
CA VAL A 245 -13.70 -7.30 12.03
C VAL A 245 -12.43 -8.10 12.30
N LYS A 246 -11.98 -8.88 11.32
CA LYS A 246 -10.71 -9.62 11.40
C LYS A 246 -9.54 -8.65 11.28
N VAL A 247 -8.69 -8.62 12.30
CA VAL A 247 -7.49 -7.78 12.33
C VAL A 247 -6.25 -8.63 12.03
N SER A 248 -5.35 -8.11 11.20
CA SER A 248 -4.09 -8.74 10.79
C SER A 248 -2.88 -7.90 11.17
#